data_AF-A0AA43QVQ0-F1
#
_entry.id   AF-A0AA43QVQ0-F1
#
_cell.length_a   1.000
_cell.length_b   1.000
_cell.length_c   1.000
_cell.angle_alpha   90.00
_cell.angle_beta   90.00
_cell.angle_gamma   90.00
#
_symmetry.space_group_name_H-M   'P 1'
#
loop_
_entity.id
_entity.type
_entity.pdbx_description
1 polymer ?
#
loop_
_entity_poly.entity_id
_entity_poly.type
_entity_poly.pdbx_seq_one_letter_code
_entity_poly.pdbx_strand_id
1 'polypeptide(L)'
;MDRRVLNIDDGSVWRLSKMLCAKFWEGWKTKGDPKFTPSEVHGVFEAEQLQGTTPGLVAIIKVRVEVPLNHWDLDPPEVRAEYACGGAFNPATEQELTSLENLDEAECTVTPKLIIIQQNYQDESILRSKRGSSYWMPGGYIVWIVMEKLPAIPLTLATYWGLPAQERKALRASFKEGY
;
A
#
# COMPACT_ATOMS: atom_id res chain seq x y z
N MET A 1 -4.46 17.16 -15.55
CA MET A 1 -3.90 16.77 -14.24
C MET A 1 -2.90 15.65 -14.47
N ASP A 2 -1.69 15.78 -13.92
CA ASP A 2 -0.66 14.74 -13.99
C ASP A 2 -1.10 13.52 -13.18
N ARG A 3 -1.07 12.32 -13.80
CA ARG A 3 -1.64 11.06 -13.28
C ARG A 3 -0.86 10.47 -12.10
N ARG A 4 0.13 11.20 -11.62
CA ARG A 4 1.10 10.76 -10.61
C ARG A 4 1.04 11.64 -9.36
N VAL A 5 0.02 12.48 -9.20
CA VAL A 5 -0.09 13.36 -8.04
C VAL A 5 -1.13 12.80 -7.08
N LEU A 6 -0.72 12.59 -5.84
CA LEU A 6 -1.54 12.20 -4.71
C LEU A 6 -1.75 13.43 -3.81
N ASN A 7 -3.00 13.74 -3.49
CA ASN A 7 -3.35 14.75 -2.52
C ASN A 7 -3.75 14.06 -1.23
N ILE A 8 -3.16 14.48 -0.13
CA ILE A 8 -3.43 13.96 1.19
C ILE A 8 -4.28 14.95 1.98
N ASP A 9 -5.10 14.44 2.90
CA ASP A 9 -6.06 15.25 3.67
C ASP A 9 -5.38 16.26 4.61
N ASP A 10 -4.10 16.06 4.93
CA ASP A 10 -3.26 17.02 5.66
C ASP A 10 -2.83 18.23 4.79
N GLY A 11 -3.26 18.29 3.53
CA GLY A 11 -2.93 19.32 2.57
C GLY A 11 -1.58 19.11 1.87
N SER A 12 -0.89 18.00 2.14
CA SER A 12 0.32 17.64 1.42
C SER A 12 0.02 17.06 0.04
N VAL A 13 0.93 17.31 -0.90
CA VAL A 13 0.81 16.86 -2.29
C VAL A 13 2.07 16.10 -2.64
N TRP A 14 1.92 14.90 -3.18
CA TRP A 14 3.02 13.98 -3.46
C TRP A 14 3.02 13.55 -4.92
N ARG A 15 4.20 13.55 -5.55
CA ARG A 15 4.39 13.02 -6.90
C ARG A 15 4.93 11.61 -6.84
N LEU A 16 4.19 10.63 -7.36
CA LEU A 16 4.64 9.25 -7.57
C LEU A 16 5.65 9.21 -8.72
N SER A 17 6.93 9.07 -8.41
CA SER A 17 8.02 9.18 -9.37
C SER A 17 8.33 7.85 -10.06
N LYS A 18 8.48 6.78 -9.27
CA LYS A 18 8.91 5.45 -9.76
C LYS A 18 8.13 4.34 -9.08
N MET A 19 7.56 3.43 -9.87
CA MET A 19 6.99 2.19 -9.34
C MET A 19 8.11 1.19 -9.03
N LEU A 20 8.15 0.70 -7.80
CA LEU A 20 9.14 -0.25 -7.30
C LEU A 20 8.60 -1.68 -7.34
N CYS A 21 7.31 -1.86 -7.08
CA CYS A 21 6.65 -3.15 -7.04
C CYS A 21 5.16 -3.01 -7.36
N ALA A 22 4.58 -4.02 -7.99
CA ALA A 22 3.14 -4.20 -8.11
C ALA A 22 2.80 -5.66 -7.82
N LYS A 23 1.73 -5.90 -7.05
CA LYS A 23 1.24 -7.23 -6.69
C LYS A 23 -0.28 -7.24 -6.80
N PHE A 24 -0.81 -8.42 -7.08
CA PHE A 24 -2.23 -8.71 -6.97
C PHE A 24 -2.40 -9.80 -5.92
N TRP A 25 -3.38 -9.61 -5.05
CA TRP A 25 -3.77 -10.58 -4.04
C TRP A 25 -5.20 -10.99 -4.33
N GLU A 26 -5.37 -12.26 -4.70
CA GLU A 26 -6.70 -12.81 -4.93
C GLU A 26 -7.38 -13.04 -3.58
N GLY A 27 -8.55 -12.42 -3.42
CA GLY A 27 -9.43 -12.66 -2.31
C GLY A 27 -10.00 -14.07 -2.35
N TRP A 28 -10.50 -14.53 -1.21
CA TRP A 28 -11.09 -15.86 -1.07
C TRP A 28 -12.60 -15.75 -0.84
N LYS A 29 -13.34 -16.58 -1.59
CA LYS A 29 -14.78 -16.86 -1.44
C LYS A 29 -15.72 -15.69 -1.79
N THR A 30 -17.02 -15.97 -1.77
CA THR A 30 -18.08 -15.02 -2.14
C THR A 30 -18.55 -14.18 -0.95
N LYS A 31 -19.06 -12.98 -1.23
CA LYS A 31 -19.71 -12.10 -0.25
C LYS A 31 -20.81 -12.85 0.52
N GLY A 32 -20.79 -12.73 1.85
CA GLY A 32 -21.70 -13.46 2.76
C GLY A 32 -21.06 -14.68 3.44
N ASP A 33 -19.91 -15.17 2.97
CA ASP A 33 -19.08 -16.07 3.77
C ASP A 33 -18.42 -15.25 4.90
N PRO A 34 -18.48 -15.68 6.17
CA PRO A 34 -17.81 -15.01 7.28
C PRO A 34 -16.29 -14.97 7.15
N LYS A 35 -15.72 -15.71 6.18
CA LYS A 35 -14.30 -15.73 5.82
C LYS A 35 -14.03 -15.05 4.47
N PHE A 36 -14.95 -14.21 3.99
CA PHE A 36 -14.73 -13.40 2.79
C PHE A 36 -13.50 -12.52 2.98
N THR A 37 -12.62 -12.51 2.00
CA THR A 37 -11.46 -11.62 1.96
C THR A 37 -11.46 -10.89 0.62
N PRO A 38 -11.37 -9.55 0.61
CA PRO A 38 -11.37 -8.80 -0.64
C PRO A 38 -10.11 -9.06 -1.45
N SER A 39 -10.25 -9.02 -2.77
CA SER A 39 -9.09 -8.97 -3.66
C SER A 39 -8.48 -7.57 -3.63
N GLU A 40 -7.16 -7.50 -3.73
CA GLU A 40 -6.43 -6.24 -3.62
C GLU A 40 -5.31 -6.16 -4.66
N VAL A 41 -5.12 -4.99 -5.25
CA VAL A 41 -3.86 -4.64 -5.91
C VAL A 41 -3.02 -3.77 -4.99
N HIS A 42 -1.72 -4.06 -4.94
CA HIS A 42 -0.75 -3.35 -4.13
C HIS A 42 0.34 -2.79 -5.04
N GLY A 43 0.48 -1.47 -5.09
CA GLY A 43 1.60 -0.78 -5.73
C GLY A 43 2.53 -0.14 -4.69
N VAL A 44 3.84 -0.23 -4.89
CA VAL A 44 4.84 0.47 -4.07
C VAL A 44 5.58 1.46 -4.97
N PHE A 45 5.66 2.70 -4.54
CA PHE A 45 6.24 3.79 -5.30
C PHE A 45 7.27 4.55 -4.47
N GLU A 46 8.28 5.07 -5.15
CA GLU A 46 9.02 6.22 -4.67
C GLU A 46 8.22 7.49 -5.01
N ALA A 47 8.12 8.41 -4.06
CA ALA A 47 7.40 9.66 -4.24
C ALA A 47 8.16 10.87 -3.68
N GLU A 48 7.89 12.04 -4.23
CA GLU A 48 8.47 13.32 -3.81
C GLU A 48 7.36 14.23 -3.28
N GLN A 49 7.54 14.84 -2.11
CA GLN A 49 6.60 15.83 -1.58
C GLN A 49 6.72 17.14 -2.37
N LEU A 50 5.65 17.54 -3.06
CA LEU A 50 5.58 18.81 -3.80
C LEU A 50 5.12 19.97 -2.93
N GLN A 51 4.19 19.67 -2.02
CA GLN A 51 3.61 20.62 -1.08
C GLN A 51 3.43 19.91 0.27
N GLY A 52 3.63 20.64 1.37
CA GLY A 52 3.54 20.12 2.72
C GLY A 52 4.64 20.71 3.59
N THR A 53 4.98 19.99 4.66
CA THR A 53 5.95 20.42 5.66
C THR A 53 7.40 20.37 5.18
N THR A 54 7.73 19.44 4.26
CA THR A 54 9.09 19.21 3.77
C THR A 54 9.12 19.02 2.24
N PRO A 55 8.85 20.06 1.43
CA PRO A 55 8.94 19.96 -0.02
C PRO A 55 10.31 19.42 -0.48
N GLY A 56 10.30 18.49 -1.44
CA GLY A 56 11.48 17.76 -1.92
C GLY A 56 11.81 16.50 -1.12
N LEU A 57 11.11 16.22 -0.01
CA LEU A 57 11.26 14.96 0.72
C LEU A 57 10.91 13.77 -0.18
N VAL A 58 11.81 12.78 -0.24
CA VAL A 58 11.59 11.53 -0.96
C VAL A 58 11.12 10.45 0.02
N ALA A 59 9.98 9.83 -0.27
CA ALA A 59 9.32 8.84 0.56
C ALA A 59 8.99 7.55 -0.22
N ILE A 60 8.61 6.51 0.51
CA ILE A 60 7.96 5.32 -0.04
C ILE A 60 6.46 5.45 0.15
N ILE A 61 5.69 5.33 -0.93
CA ILE A 61 4.22 5.28 -0.89
C ILE A 61 3.76 3.90 -1.31
N LYS A 62 3.07 3.21 -0.40
CA LYS A 62 2.32 1.99 -0.70
C LYS A 62 0.88 2.37 -0.98
N VAL A 63 0.34 1.82 -2.06
CA VAL A 63 -1.03 2.02 -2.52
C VAL A 63 -1.70 0.67 -2.52
N ARG A 64 -2.79 0.53 -1.79
CA ARG A 64 -3.58 -0.69 -1.71
C ARG A 64 -4.99 -0.37 -2.16
N VAL A 65 -5.48 -1.08 -3.18
CA VAL A 65 -6.78 -0.80 -3.79
C VAL A 65 -7.57 -2.08 -3.84
N GLU A 66 -8.78 -2.06 -3.29
CA GLU A 66 -9.73 -3.16 -3.44
C GLU A 66 -10.13 -3.31 -4.90
N VAL A 67 -10.13 -4.53 -5.41
CA VAL A 67 -10.49 -4.82 -6.80
C VAL A 67 -11.49 -5.98 -6.87
N PRO A 68 -12.24 -6.11 -7.99
CA PRO A 68 -13.16 -7.21 -8.17
C PRO A 68 -12.45 -8.58 -8.12
N LEU A 69 -13.12 -9.59 -7.57
CA LEU A 69 -12.63 -10.98 -7.56
C LEU A 69 -12.77 -11.59 -8.97
N ASN A 70 -11.66 -12.11 -9.51
CA ASN A 70 -11.49 -12.54 -10.91
C ASN A 70 -12.69 -12.26 -11.83
N HIS A 71 -13.36 -13.19 -12.50
CA HIS A 71 -14.66 -13.05 -13.23
C HIS A 71 -15.65 -11.84 -13.06
N TRP A 72 -15.66 -11.04 -11.98
CA TRP A 72 -16.51 -9.85 -11.83
C TRP A 72 -15.95 -8.58 -12.46
N ASP A 73 -14.73 -8.59 -12.99
CA ASP A 73 -14.17 -7.43 -13.70
C ASP A 73 -15.00 -7.02 -14.94
N LEU A 74 -15.73 -7.97 -15.52
CA LEU A 74 -16.67 -7.75 -16.62
C LEU A 74 -18.04 -7.20 -16.17
N ASP A 75 -18.37 -7.25 -14.88
CA ASP A 75 -19.67 -6.80 -14.39
C ASP A 75 -19.79 -5.27 -14.44
N PRO A 76 -21.00 -4.72 -14.64
CA PRO A 76 -21.25 -3.29 -14.55
C PRO A 76 -20.80 -2.73 -13.19
N PRO A 77 -20.35 -1.47 -13.12
CA PRO A 77 -19.90 -0.89 -11.86
C PRO A 77 -20.91 -0.98 -10.72
N GLU A 78 -22.20 -0.82 -11.01
CA GLU A 78 -23.28 -0.90 -10.03
C GLU A 78 -23.30 -2.26 -9.34
N VAL A 79 -23.09 -3.34 -10.11
CA VAL A 79 -22.98 -4.71 -9.60
C VAL A 79 -21.69 -4.87 -8.79
N ARG A 80 -20.56 -4.31 -9.24
CA ARG A 80 -19.30 -4.35 -8.48
C ARG A 80 -19.39 -3.58 -7.16
N ALA A 81 -20.18 -2.51 -7.10
CA ALA A 81 -20.43 -1.77 -5.86
C ALA A 81 -21.10 -2.65 -4.79
N GLU A 82 -21.99 -3.55 -5.22
CA GLU A 82 -22.61 -4.52 -4.32
C GLU A 82 -21.60 -5.52 -3.75
N TYR A 83 -20.42 -5.68 -4.35
CA TYR A 83 -19.37 -6.59 -3.87
C TYR A 83 -18.29 -5.91 -3.04
N ALA A 84 -18.25 -4.58 -2.99
CA ALA A 84 -17.32 -3.86 -2.13
C ALA A 84 -17.48 -4.31 -0.67
N CYS A 85 -16.35 -4.48 0.01
CA CYS A 85 -16.30 -4.84 1.42
C CYS A 85 -16.87 -3.79 2.38
N GLY A 86 -17.15 -2.57 1.89
CA GLY A 86 -17.83 -1.53 2.68
C GLY A 86 -17.09 -1.13 3.94
N GLY A 87 -15.75 -1.18 3.93
CA GLY A 87 -14.88 -0.76 5.04
C GLY A 87 -14.03 -1.87 5.64
N ALA A 88 -14.30 -3.15 5.34
CA ALA A 88 -13.39 -4.23 5.74
C ALA A 88 -12.18 -4.30 4.80
N PHE A 89 -10.97 -4.31 5.36
CA PHE A 89 -9.75 -4.48 4.59
C PHE A 89 -9.45 -5.95 4.32
N ASN A 90 -8.57 -6.19 3.35
CA ASN A 90 -7.87 -7.47 3.31
C ASN A 90 -7.13 -7.70 4.65
N PRO A 91 -7.17 -8.89 5.27
CA PRO A 91 -6.52 -9.12 6.57
C PRO A 91 -5.03 -8.79 6.60
N ALA A 92 -4.31 -8.96 5.48
CA ALA A 92 -2.90 -8.59 5.40
C ALA A 92 -2.70 -7.06 5.34
N THR A 93 -3.68 -6.31 4.86
CA THR A 93 -3.72 -4.84 4.89
C THR A 93 -4.01 -4.37 6.30
N GLU A 94 -5.08 -4.87 6.91
CA GLU A 94 -5.45 -4.57 8.30
C GLU A 94 -4.27 -4.81 9.26
N GLN A 95 -3.64 -5.99 9.17
CA GLN A 95 -2.47 -6.32 9.98
C GLN A 95 -1.30 -5.35 9.74
N GLU A 96 -1.02 -4.94 8.50
CA GLU A 96 0.05 -3.98 8.24
C GLU A 96 -0.27 -2.61 8.85
N LEU A 97 -1.50 -2.11 8.69
CA LEU A 97 -1.92 -0.82 9.23
C LEU A 97 -1.80 -0.80 10.75
N THR A 98 -2.41 -1.77 11.43
CA THR A 98 -2.32 -1.89 12.89
C THR A 98 -0.88 -2.06 13.37
N SER A 99 -0.04 -2.81 12.65
CA SER A 99 1.37 -2.96 13.04
C SER A 99 2.13 -1.64 12.90
N LEU A 100 1.91 -0.90 11.82
CA LEU A 100 2.58 0.38 11.58
C LEU A 100 2.15 1.44 12.60
N GLU A 101 0.86 1.53 12.91
CA GLU A 101 0.33 2.43 13.93
C GLU A 101 0.96 2.12 15.30
N ASN A 102 0.97 0.85 15.72
CA ASN A 102 1.59 0.45 16.99
C ASN A 102 3.10 0.75 17.05
N LEU A 103 3.82 0.56 15.94
CA LEU A 103 5.26 0.85 15.87
C LEU A 103 5.54 2.36 15.91
N ASP A 104 4.69 3.17 15.29
CA ASP A 104 4.79 4.62 15.31
C ASP A 104 4.46 5.18 16.70
N GLU A 105 3.39 4.71 17.34
CA GLU A 105 3.01 5.05 18.72
C GLU A 105 4.10 4.69 19.73
N ALA A 106 4.81 3.58 19.50
CA ALA A 106 5.94 3.15 20.33
C ALA A 106 7.25 3.90 20.03
N GLU A 107 7.24 4.88 19.11
CA GLU A 107 8.41 5.61 18.62
C GLU A 107 9.54 4.67 18.18
N CYS A 108 9.19 3.58 17.50
CA CYS A 108 10.14 2.52 17.12
C CYS A 108 11.24 3.05 16.19
N THR A 109 12.48 3.10 16.68
CA THR A 109 13.62 3.67 15.96
C THR A 109 14.23 2.76 14.88
N VAL A 110 13.79 1.50 14.81
CA VAL A 110 14.36 0.47 13.91
C VAL A 110 13.47 0.12 12.73
N THR A 111 12.34 0.81 12.58
CA THR A 111 11.47 0.71 11.41
C THR A 111 11.40 2.05 10.69
N PRO A 112 11.18 2.08 9.36
CA PRO A 112 11.00 3.35 8.67
C PRO A 112 9.81 4.09 9.27
N LYS A 113 9.98 5.40 9.54
CA LYS A 113 8.92 6.20 10.15
C LYS A 113 7.66 6.20 9.30
N LEU A 114 6.52 6.04 9.96
CA LEU A 114 5.23 6.29 9.33
C LEU A 114 5.08 7.81 9.20
N ILE A 115 4.74 8.27 7.99
CA ILE A 115 4.50 9.70 7.75
C ILE A 115 3.00 9.96 7.78
N ILE A 116 2.24 9.16 7.02
CA ILE A 116 0.78 9.27 6.99
C ILE A 116 0.13 7.99 6.49
N ILE A 117 -1.05 7.69 7.04
CA ILE A 117 -2.02 6.73 6.51
C ILE A 117 -3.24 7.54 6.06
N GLN A 118 -3.67 7.33 4.82
CA GLN A 118 -4.93 7.87 4.33
C GLN A 118 -5.78 6.75 3.77
N GLN A 119 -7.01 6.66 4.27
CA GLN A 119 -7.99 5.67 3.88
C GLN A 119 -9.16 6.38 3.22
N ASN A 120 -9.52 5.97 2.01
CA ASN A 120 -10.64 6.50 1.27
C ASN A 120 -11.47 5.37 0.66
N TYR A 121 -12.65 5.72 0.16
CA TYR A 121 -13.47 4.84 -0.66
C TYR A 121 -13.41 5.26 -2.13
N GLN A 122 -13.49 4.27 -3.01
CA GLN A 122 -13.49 4.48 -4.45
C GLN A 122 -14.84 5.06 -4.90
N ASP A 123 -14.86 6.36 -5.21
CA ASP A 123 -16.04 7.06 -5.72
C ASP A 123 -15.84 7.59 -7.16
N GLU A 124 -16.85 8.29 -7.68
CA GLU A 124 -16.79 8.90 -9.01
C GLU A 124 -15.74 10.02 -9.15
N SER A 125 -15.21 10.55 -8.06
CA SER A 125 -14.15 11.56 -8.11
C SER A 125 -12.80 10.92 -8.44
N ILE A 126 -12.53 9.72 -7.91
CA ILE A 126 -11.35 8.90 -8.26
C ILE A 126 -11.41 8.44 -9.73
N LEU A 127 -12.62 8.27 -10.28
CA LEU A 127 -12.88 7.88 -11.67
C LEU A 127 -12.49 8.89 -12.73
N ARG A 128 -12.43 10.19 -12.42
CA ARG A 128 -12.18 11.24 -13.45
C ARG A 128 -10.82 11.11 -14.14
N SER A 129 -9.96 10.20 -13.67
CA SER A 129 -8.70 9.83 -14.32
C SER A 129 -8.81 8.78 -15.44
N LYS A 130 -9.93 8.05 -15.62
CA LYS A 130 -10.00 6.93 -16.58
C LYS A 130 -11.34 6.79 -17.30
N ARG A 131 -11.28 6.86 -18.64
CA ARG A 131 -12.23 6.16 -19.52
C ARG A 131 -12.02 4.63 -19.34
N GLY A 132 -12.95 3.95 -18.69
CA GLY A 132 -13.18 2.50 -18.88
C GLY A 132 -12.18 1.51 -18.28
N SER A 133 -11.80 1.64 -17.01
CA SER A 133 -11.06 0.56 -16.32
C SER A 133 -12.04 -0.41 -15.66
N SER A 134 -12.11 -1.65 -16.17
CA SER A 134 -12.90 -2.79 -15.65
C SER A 134 -12.60 -3.15 -14.19
N TYR A 135 -11.46 -2.70 -13.66
CA TYR A 135 -10.99 -3.02 -12.30
C TYR A 135 -11.46 -2.06 -11.19
N TRP A 136 -12.27 -1.04 -11.51
CA TRP A 136 -12.80 -0.12 -10.49
C TRP A 136 -13.92 -0.78 -9.70
N MET A 137 -13.85 -0.69 -8.37
CA MET A 137 -14.90 -1.18 -7.49
C MET A 137 -15.49 -0.02 -6.68
N PRO A 138 -16.63 0.55 -7.10
CA PRO A 138 -17.28 1.64 -6.37
C PRO A 138 -17.53 1.23 -4.91
N GLY A 139 -17.24 2.12 -3.96
CA GLY A 139 -17.36 1.84 -2.53
C GLY A 139 -16.29 0.89 -1.97
N GLY A 140 -15.43 0.32 -2.82
CA GLY A 140 -14.26 -0.43 -2.37
C GLY A 140 -13.21 0.49 -1.77
N TYR A 141 -12.34 -0.02 -0.90
CA TYR A 141 -11.34 0.83 -0.25
C TYR A 141 -10.17 1.20 -1.17
N ILE A 142 -9.50 2.29 -0.81
CA ILE A 142 -8.15 2.64 -1.26
C ILE A 142 -7.37 3.18 -0.06
N VAL A 143 -6.17 2.65 0.15
CA VAL A 143 -5.30 3.02 1.26
C VAL A 143 -3.95 3.47 0.73
N TRP A 144 -3.52 4.63 1.21
CA TRP A 144 -2.20 5.21 0.95
C TRP A 144 -1.41 5.16 2.25
N ILE A 145 -0.23 4.53 2.21
CA ILE A 145 0.69 4.48 3.34
C ILE A 145 1.97 5.16 2.89
N VAL A 146 2.26 6.32 3.46
CA VAL A 146 3.48 7.10 3.19
C VAL A 146 4.45 6.84 4.32
N MET A 147 5.65 6.40 3.97
CA MET A 147 6.70 6.05 4.91
C MET A 147 8.03 6.66 4.51
N GLU A 148 8.91 6.84 5.48
CA GLU A 148 10.29 7.22 5.23
C GLU A 148 10.97 6.26 4.22
N LYS A 149 11.70 6.84 3.27
CA LYS A 149 12.58 6.08 2.39
C LYS A 149 13.94 5.91 3.05
N LEU A 150 14.24 4.70 3.52
CA LEU A 150 15.57 4.35 4.00
C LEU A 150 16.53 4.09 2.83
N PRO A 151 17.84 4.37 2.98
CA PRO A 151 18.86 4.07 1.96
C PRO A 151 19.21 2.57 1.86
N ALA A 152 18.30 1.69 2.29
CA ALA A 152 18.57 0.27 2.49
C ALA A 152 18.77 -0.49 1.18
N ILE A 153 19.62 -1.52 1.23
CA ILE A 153 19.83 -2.47 0.15
C ILE A 153 18.98 -3.71 0.42
N PRO A 154 18.13 -4.15 -0.54
CA PRO A 154 17.32 -5.35 -0.35
C PRO A 154 18.20 -6.59 -0.21
N LEU A 155 17.92 -7.38 0.84
CA LEU A 155 18.47 -8.72 1.02
C LEU A 155 17.71 -9.70 0.14
N THR A 156 18.25 -9.95 -1.05
CA THR A 156 17.69 -10.88 -2.04
C THR A 156 18.31 -12.26 -1.90
N LEU A 157 17.78 -13.25 -2.63
CA LEU A 157 18.42 -14.56 -2.72
C LEU A 157 19.90 -14.44 -3.11
N ALA A 158 20.19 -13.64 -4.13
CA ALA A 158 21.56 -13.42 -4.61
C ALA A 158 22.42 -12.62 -3.62
N THR A 159 21.91 -11.52 -3.08
CA THR A 159 22.70 -10.61 -2.23
C THR A 159 22.86 -11.10 -0.80
N TYR A 160 21.94 -11.91 -0.28
CA TYR A 160 22.03 -12.47 1.06
C TYR A 160 22.68 -13.85 1.06
N TRP A 161 22.21 -14.80 0.25
CA TRP A 161 22.75 -16.17 0.28
C TRP A 161 24.10 -16.29 -0.44
N GLY A 162 24.47 -15.30 -1.24
CA GLY A 162 25.83 -15.14 -1.75
C GLY A 162 26.86 -14.75 -0.67
N LEU A 163 26.42 -14.27 0.50
CA LEU A 163 27.33 -13.88 1.59
C LEU A 163 27.88 -15.10 2.33
N PRO A 164 29.15 -15.03 2.78
CA PRO A 164 29.73 -16.02 3.68
C PRO A 164 28.86 -16.27 4.91
N ALA A 165 28.87 -17.49 5.43
CA ALA A 165 28.04 -17.88 6.57
C ALA A 165 28.24 -17.00 7.82
N GLN A 166 29.48 -16.54 8.05
CA GLN A 166 29.79 -15.64 9.17
C GLN A 166 29.17 -14.26 8.99
N GLU A 167 29.25 -13.68 7.79
CA GLU A 167 28.62 -12.38 7.49
C GLU A 167 27.10 -12.46 7.61
N ARG A 168 26.48 -13.56 7.12
CA ARG A 168 25.05 -13.81 7.31
C ARG A 168 24.65 -13.89 8.78
N LYS A 169 25.51 -14.46 9.64
CA LYS A 169 25.28 -14.56 11.09
C LYS A 169 25.43 -13.19 11.76
N ALA A 170 26.46 -12.42 11.40
CA ALA A 170 26.68 -11.07 11.90
C ALA A 170 25.51 -10.14 11.52
N LEU A 171 25.05 -10.20 10.27
CA LEU A 171 23.90 -9.43 9.81
C LEU A 171 22.62 -9.78 10.57
N ARG A 172 22.33 -11.07 10.80
CA ARG A 172 21.19 -11.45 11.64
C ARG A 172 21.31 -10.97 13.08
N ALA A 173 22.53 -10.93 13.62
CA ALA A 173 22.77 -10.45 14.98
C ALA A 173 22.49 -8.94 15.09
N SER A 174 22.90 -8.13 14.10
CA SER A 174 22.64 -6.69 14.12
C SER A 174 21.16 -6.33 14.10
N PHE A 175 20.29 -7.16 13.49
CA PHE A 175 18.83 -6.97 13.54
C PHE A 175 18.20 -7.38 14.88
N LYS A 176 18.88 -8.20 15.71
CA LYS A 176 18.38 -8.58 17.03
C LYS A 176 18.64 -7.53 18.11
N GLU A 177 19.69 -6.74 17.95
CA GLU A 177 20.05 -5.69 18.91
C GLU A 177 19.14 -4.45 18.82
N GLY A 178 18.38 -4.33 17.73
CA GLY A 178 17.42 -3.25 17.50
C GLY A 178 16.01 -3.51 18.00
N TYR A 179 15.70 -4.71 18.50
CA TYR A 179 14.36 -5.12 18.97
C TYR A 179 14.29 -5.13 20.50
#